data_AF-D3BKC4-F1
#
_entry.id   AF-D3BKC4-F1
#
_cell.length_a   1.000
_cell.length_b   1.000
_cell.length_c   1.000
_cell.angle_alpha   90.00
_cell.angle_beta   90.00
_cell.angle_gamma   90.00
#
_symmetry.space_group_name_H-M   'P 1'
#
loop_
_entity.id
_entity.type
_entity.pdbx_description
1 polymer ?
#
loop_
_entity_poly.entity_id
_entity_poly.type
_entity_poly.pdbx_seq_one_letter_code
_entity_poly.pdbx_strand_id
1 'polypeptide(L)'
;MLFSLGDTVTAGFLAGDSSPLSTNEYRGFSYVTGNQTDAWTLNNFVTQSAATLTGGSVNLLNGARPAGTYYSSYDGFNGATKGSEDYINGELNFVVNQANNKVGSTNVSSQWKMVTMYLGLFKACTMCQTTQAAYQTNPTFWGSYYYELIENITTTFNQKTMINMVGLPKISQFYSSTASACKSYNQANNICPCLWSQSTSTLDSIITAANTGMKNAISTWKSSVDQTTTTVGITYQPFLVDTVFASTSLSSVDCFHPNVDGQKLMTIGLWNNIRQSTKSTSVTSSTSMVCGSPYAAIYSTTSSY
;
A
#
# COMPACT_ATOMS: atom_id res chain seq x y z
N MET A 1 -12.90 -8.98 6.95
CA MET A 1 -12.92 -7.58 6.47
C MET A 1 -11.58 -7.24 5.82
N LEU A 2 -11.57 -6.40 4.77
CA LEU A 2 -10.35 -5.89 4.15
C LEU A 2 -10.20 -4.40 4.44
N PHE A 3 -8.97 -3.97 4.73
CA PHE A 3 -8.62 -2.58 5.01
C PHE A 3 -7.39 -2.20 4.20
N SER A 4 -7.31 -0.91 3.85
CA SER A 4 -6.14 -0.34 3.19
C SER A 4 -5.69 0.90 3.92
N LEU A 5 -4.39 0.99 4.17
CA LEU A 5 -3.72 2.17 4.72
C LEU A 5 -2.57 2.52 3.78
N GLY A 6 -2.37 3.80 3.49
CA GLY A 6 -1.34 4.19 2.54
C GLY A 6 -1.44 5.60 2.01
N ASP A 7 -0.62 5.87 1.01
CA ASP A 7 -0.54 7.17 0.36
C ASP A 7 -1.49 7.27 -0.86
N THR A 8 -1.24 8.28 -1.71
CA THR A 8 -1.98 8.54 -2.95
C THR A 8 -2.01 7.35 -3.91
N VAL A 9 -1.03 6.45 -3.89
CA VAL A 9 -1.07 5.22 -4.70
C VAL A 9 -2.19 4.31 -4.22
N THR A 10 -2.31 4.10 -2.90
CA THR A 10 -3.37 3.28 -2.30
C THR A 10 -4.74 3.93 -2.46
N ALA A 11 -4.81 5.26 -2.57
CA ALA A 11 -6.03 5.99 -2.88
C ALA A 11 -6.49 5.86 -4.36
N GLY A 12 -5.65 5.33 -5.26
CA GLY A 12 -5.94 5.29 -6.69
C GLY A 12 -5.83 6.68 -7.35
N PHE A 13 -4.95 7.54 -6.85
CA PHE A 13 -4.75 8.88 -7.38
C PHE A 13 -4.33 8.84 -8.87
N LEU A 14 -5.02 9.64 -9.70
CA LEU A 14 -4.84 9.74 -11.15
C LEU A 14 -5.04 8.43 -11.94
N ALA A 15 -5.60 7.38 -11.33
CA ALA A 15 -5.53 6.06 -11.94
C ALA A 15 -6.29 5.94 -13.28
N GLY A 16 -7.36 6.73 -13.45
CA GLY A 16 -8.10 6.87 -14.71
C GLY A 16 -7.99 8.27 -15.34
N ASP A 17 -7.15 9.15 -14.81
CA ASP A 17 -7.01 10.50 -15.36
C ASP A 17 -6.18 10.49 -16.66
N SER A 18 -6.67 11.22 -17.65
CA SER A 18 -6.04 11.39 -18.96
C SER A 18 -5.70 12.84 -19.29
N SER A 19 -5.98 13.76 -18.37
CA SER A 19 -5.77 15.19 -18.53
C SER A 19 -5.16 15.79 -17.27
N PRO A 20 -4.15 16.67 -17.39
CA PRO A 20 -3.55 17.35 -16.24
C PRO A 20 -4.50 18.36 -15.58
N LEU A 21 -5.67 18.63 -16.17
CA LEU A 21 -6.73 19.44 -15.57
C LEU A 21 -7.62 18.64 -14.62
N SER A 22 -7.50 17.30 -14.63
CA SER A 22 -8.22 16.39 -13.75
C SER A 22 -7.26 15.87 -12.68
N THR A 23 -7.68 15.97 -11.42
CA THR A 23 -6.91 15.47 -10.27
C THR A 23 -7.83 14.68 -9.38
N ASN A 24 -7.98 13.39 -9.66
CA ASN A 24 -8.99 12.57 -9.02
C ASN A 24 -8.41 11.36 -8.29
N GLU A 25 -9.21 10.80 -7.39
CA GLU A 25 -8.91 9.53 -6.72
C GLU A 25 -9.92 8.47 -7.15
N TYR A 26 -9.42 7.45 -7.84
CA TYR A 26 -10.18 6.31 -8.35
C TYR A 26 -10.21 5.20 -7.31
N ARG A 27 -10.82 5.50 -6.14
CA ARG A 27 -10.87 4.60 -4.98
C ARG A 27 -11.42 3.21 -5.35
N GLY A 28 -12.44 3.17 -6.21
CA GLY A 28 -13.01 1.93 -6.75
C GLY A 28 -12.02 0.98 -7.46
N PHE A 29 -10.89 1.49 -7.95
CA PHE A 29 -9.83 0.73 -8.61
C PHE A 29 -8.61 0.49 -7.72
N SER A 30 -8.62 0.94 -6.46
CA SER A 30 -7.53 0.68 -5.52
C SER A 30 -7.26 -0.82 -5.39
N TYR A 31 -5.99 -1.20 -5.54
CA TYR A 31 -5.55 -2.60 -5.67
C TYR A 31 -5.99 -3.54 -4.53
N VAL A 32 -6.37 -3.01 -3.37
CA VAL A 32 -6.83 -3.79 -2.20
C VAL A 32 -8.33 -3.67 -2.01
N THR A 33 -8.84 -2.49 -1.66
CA THR A 33 -10.23 -2.26 -1.21
C THR A 33 -11.15 -1.74 -2.31
N GLY A 34 -10.68 -1.53 -3.53
CA GLY A 34 -11.54 -1.08 -4.64
C GLY A 34 -12.67 -2.07 -4.92
N ASN A 35 -13.90 -1.57 -5.08
CA ASN A 35 -15.11 -2.36 -5.28
C ASN A 35 -15.86 -1.94 -6.56
N GLN A 36 -15.14 -1.35 -7.51
CA GLN A 36 -15.67 -1.08 -8.84
C GLN A 36 -15.92 -2.41 -9.58
N THR A 37 -17.03 -2.51 -10.29
CA THR A 37 -17.32 -3.66 -11.16
C THR A 37 -16.19 -3.85 -12.17
N ASP A 38 -15.77 -5.11 -12.36
CA ASP A 38 -14.68 -5.54 -13.24
C ASP A 38 -13.27 -5.01 -12.89
N ALA A 39 -13.11 -4.27 -11.80
CA ALA A 39 -11.80 -3.88 -11.32
C ALA A 39 -11.04 -5.10 -10.76
N TRP A 40 -9.75 -5.17 -11.07
CA TRP A 40 -8.85 -6.16 -10.50
C TRP A 40 -8.40 -5.65 -9.14
N THR A 41 -9.07 -6.10 -8.08
CA THR A 41 -8.79 -5.70 -6.70
C THR A 41 -8.85 -6.91 -5.79
N LEU A 42 -8.12 -6.85 -4.66
CA LEU A 42 -8.16 -7.94 -3.68
C LEU A 42 -9.58 -8.16 -3.15
N ASN A 43 -10.33 -7.08 -2.93
CA ASN A 43 -11.74 -7.11 -2.56
C ASN A 43 -12.57 -7.95 -3.56
N ASN A 44 -12.49 -7.63 -4.85
CA ASN A 44 -13.25 -8.34 -5.88
C ASN A 44 -12.84 -9.81 -6.07
N PHE A 45 -11.59 -10.14 -5.75
CA PHE A 45 -11.14 -11.55 -5.78
C PHE A 45 -11.64 -12.32 -4.56
N VAL A 46 -11.60 -11.70 -3.37
CA VAL A 46 -12.07 -12.35 -2.14
C VAL A 46 -13.59 -12.54 -2.19
N THR A 47 -14.37 -11.59 -2.72
CA THR A 47 -15.85 -11.71 -2.85
C THR A 47 -16.30 -12.89 -3.70
N GLN A 48 -15.47 -13.42 -4.61
CA GLN A 48 -15.80 -14.61 -5.38
C GLN A 48 -15.84 -15.89 -4.52
N SER A 49 -15.22 -15.86 -3.34
CA SER A 49 -15.09 -17.03 -2.45
C SER A 49 -15.64 -16.80 -1.04
N ALA A 50 -15.95 -15.55 -0.67
CA ALA A 50 -16.47 -15.19 0.64
C ALA A 50 -17.97 -14.88 0.57
N ALA A 51 -18.76 -15.46 1.48
CA ALA A 51 -20.21 -15.26 1.53
C ALA A 51 -20.62 -13.80 1.78
N THR A 52 -19.80 -13.03 2.49
CA THR A 52 -19.99 -11.60 2.72
C THR A 52 -18.64 -10.88 2.86
N LEU A 53 -18.44 -9.81 2.09
CA LEU A 53 -17.35 -8.86 2.29
C LEU A 53 -17.94 -7.45 2.39
N THR A 54 -17.38 -6.60 3.24
CA THR A 54 -17.89 -5.25 3.52
C THR A 54 -16.73 -4.28 3.60
N GLY A 55 -16.98 -3.01 3.24
CA GLY A 55 -15.99 -1.94 3.31
C GLY A 55 -15.28 -1.65 1.99
N GLY A 56 -15.78 -2.19 0.88
CA GLY A 56 -15.29 -1.86 -0.45
C GLY A 56 -15.41 -0.35 -0.73
N SER A 57 -14.31 0.24 -1.16
CA SER A 57 -14.25 1.63 -1.62
C SER A 57 -14.82 1.74 -3.04
N VAL A 58 -15.60 2.78 -3.31
CA VAL A 58 -16.37 2.91 -4.54
C VAL A 58 -15.96 4.13 -5.36
N ASN A 59 -15.94 3.92 -6.68
CA ASN A 59 -15.94 4.94 -7.73
C ASN A 59 -14.91 6.08 -7.57
N LEU A 60 -15.08 7.07 -8.45
CA LEU A 60 -14.32 8.29 -8.58
C LEU A 60 -14.71 9.30 -7.49
N LEU A 61 -13.73 9.86 -6.77
CA LEU A 61 -13.91 11.17 -6.17
C LEU A 61 -13.29 12.23 -7.08
N ASN A 62 -14.12 13.19 -7.49
CA ASN A 62 -13.69 14.33 -8.29
C ASN A 62 -12.92 15.35 -7.43
N GLY A 63 -11.68 15.65 -7.85
CA GLY A 63 -10.85 16.72 -7.28
C GLY A 63 -9.87 16.28 -6.19
N ALA A 64 -8.76 17.04 -6.11
CA ALA A 64 -7.71 16.81 -5.13
C ALA A 64 -8.21 17.08 -3.70
N ARG A 65 -8.08 16.08 -2.82
CA ARG A 65 -8.48 16.20 -1.41
C ARG A 65 -7.42 16.91 -0.58
N PRO A 66 -7.78 17.69 0.47
CA PRO A 66 -6.85 18.05 1.52
C PRO A 66 -6.33 16.81 2.29
N ALA A 67 -5.17 16.93 2.93
CA ALA A 67 -4.61 15.84 3.73
C ALA A 67 -5.54 15.51 4.90
N GLY A 68 -5.72 14.23 5.21
CA GLY A 68 -6.55 13.77 6.33
C GLY A 68 -8.05 14.00 6.14
N THR A 69 -8.52 14.26 4.91
CA THR A 69 -9.94 14.39 4.60
C THR A 69 -10.49 13.09 4.03
N TYR A 70 -11.56 12.58 4.65
CA TYR A 70 -12.18 11.30 4.31
C TYR A 70 -13.65 11.47 3.95
N TYR A 71 -14.11 10.71 2.95
CA TYR A 71 -15.50 10.66 2.51
C TYR A 71 -15.97 9.21 2.57
N SER A 72 -16.65 8.86 3.67
CA SER A 72 -17.08 7.49 3.98
C SER A 72 -17.84 6.79 2.84
N SER A 73 -18.63 7.54 2.06
CA SER A 73 -19.40 7.03 0.93
C SER A 73 -18.53 6.56 -0.25
N TYR A 74 -17.30 7.06 -0.38
CA TYR A 74 -16.35 6.69 -1.44
C TYR A 74 -15.24 5.78 -0.90
N ASP A 75 -14.78 6.04 0.31
CA ASP A 75 -13.56 5.45 0.83
C ASP A 75 -13.77 4.05 1.39
N GLY A 76 -14.99 3.70 1.84
CA GLY A 76 -15.20 2.42 2.51
C GLY A 76 -14.23 2.23 3.67
N PHE A 77 -13.42 1.16 3.62
CA PHE A 77 -12.35 0.86 4.58
C PHE A 77 -10.94 1.16 4.01
N ASN A 78 -10.86 2.04 3.02
CA ASN A 78 -9.61 2.59 2.50
C ASN A 78 -9.28 3.90 3.24
N GLY A 79 -8.37 3.83 4.21
CA GLY A 79 -7.89 4.97 4.97
C GLY A 79 -6.81 5.78 4.27
N ALA A 80 -6.40 5.40 3.05
CA ALA A 80 -5.29 6.05 2.39
C ALA A 80 -5.54 7.55 2.16
N THR A 81 -4.53 8.37 2.36
CA THR A 81 -4.61 9.82 2.19
C THR A 81 -3.25 10.37 1.75
N LYS A 82 -3.24 11.52 1.10
CA LYS A 82 -1.99 12.31 1.03
C LYS A 82 -1.61 12.77 2.45
N GLY A 83 -0.31 12.89 2.73
CA GLY A 83 0.19 13.44 3.99
C GLY A 83 0.35 12.42 5.12
N SER A 84 0.26 11.11 4.86
CA SER A 84 0.43 10.06 5.87
C SER A 84 1.88 9.58 6.03
N GLU A 85 2.85 10.42 5.65
CA GLU A 85 4.29 10.07 5.70
C GLU A 85 4.85 9.83 7.10
N ASP A 86 4.28 10.42 8.14
CA ASP A 86 4.81 10.35 9.50
C ASP A 86 3.85 9.69 10.48
N TYR A 87 2.54 9.82 10.25
CA TYR A 87 1.52 9.35 11.19
C TYR A 87 0.33 8.73 10.47
N ILE A 88 -0.10 7.57 10.93
CA ILE A 88 -1.26 6.84 10.39
C ILE A 88 -2.50 6.94 11.26
N ASN A 89 -2.44 7.67 12.39
CA ASN A 89 -3.53 7.75 13.36
C ASN A 89 -4.82 8.26 12.72
N GLY A 90 -4.73 9.22 11.79
CA GLY A 90 -5.88 9.69 11.03
C GLY A 90 -6.52 8.58 10.20
N GLU A 91 -5.72 7.82 9.47
CA GLU A 91 -6.20 6.71 8.63
C GLU A 91 -6.83 5.60 9.48
N LEU A 92 -6.16 5.23 10.58
CA LEU A 92 -6.59 4.23 11.54
C LEU A 92 -7.92 4.60 12.19
N ASN A 93 -8.01 5.82 12.73
CA ASN A 93 -9.21 6.32 13.37
C ASN A 93 -10.37 6.33 12.38
N PHE A 94 -10.12 6.78 11.14
CA PHE A 94 -11.13 6.75 10.09
C PHE A 94 -11.63 5.33 9.83
N VAL A 95 -10.77 4.39 9.46
CA VAL A 95 -11.22 3.05 9.02
C VAL A 95 -11.85 2.25 10.15
N VAL A 96 -11.38 2.39 11.39
CA VAL A 96 -11.98 1.74 12.55
C VAL A 96 -13.36 2.31 12.84
N ASN A 97 -13.51 3.63 12.81
CA ASN A 97 -14.82 4.26 12.99
C ASN A 97 -15.79 3.87 11.87
N GLN A 98 -15.33 3.82 10.62
CA GLN A 98 -16.16 3.33 9.51
C GLN A 98 -16.59 1.89 9.70
N ALA A 99 -15.67 1.00 10.09
CA ALA A 99 -16.00 -0.40 10.33
C ALA A 99 -16.95 -0.59 11.52
N ASN A 100 -16.72 0.11 12.63
CA ASN A 100 -17.59 0.09 13.79
C ASN A 100 -19.01 0.56 13.43
N ASN A 101 -19.14 1.63 12.65
CA ASN A 101 -20.44 2.13 12.20
C ASN A 101 -21.14 1.17 11.24
N LYS A 102 -20.39 0.44 10.41
CA LYS A 102 -20.95 -0.43 9.37
C LYS A 102 -21.33 -1.81 9.87
N VAL A 103 -20.52 -2.43 10.74
CA VAL A 103 -20.71 -3.82 11.19
C VAL A 103 -20.76 -3.97 12.72
N GLY A 104 -20.53 -2.90 13.49
CA GLY A 104 -20.48 -2.94 14.95
C GLY A 104 -19.10 -3.35 15.49
N SER A 105 -18.69 -2.72 16.59
CA SER A 105 -17.37 -2.93 17.21
C SER A 105 -17.11 -4.38 17.64
N THR A 106 -18.15 -5.10 18.06
CA THR A 106 -18.07 -6.53 18.37
C THR A 106 -17.65 -7.37 17.16
N ASN A 107 -18.15 -7.06 15.95
CA ASN A 107 -17.73 -7.76 14.74
C ASN A 107 -16.31 -7.36 14.33
N VAL A 108 -15.95 -6.08 14.49
CA VAL A 108 -14.59 -5.59 14.24
C VAL A 108 -13.54 -6.28 15.12
N SER A 109 -13.84 -6.58 16.38
CA SER A 109 -12.91 -7.28 17.27
C SER A 109 -12.93 -8.80 17.09
N SER A 110 -14.09 -9.41 16.82
CA SER A 110 -14.25 -10.87 16.83
C SER A 110 -13.99 -11.56 15.48
N GLN A 111 -14.01 -10.84 14.36
CA GLN A 111 -13.80 -11.42 13.02
C GLN A 111 -12.39 -11.19 12.49
N TRP A 112 -11.95 -12.05 11.57
CA TRP A 112 -10.66 -11.88 10.90
C TRP A 112 -10.65 -10.64 9.99
N LYS A 113 -9.59 -9.84 10.14
CA LYS A 113 -9.28 -8.69 9.29
C LYS A 113 -7.99 -8.95 8.53
N MET A 114 -7.95 -8.47 7.30
CA MET A 114 -6.71 -8.29 6.57
C MET A 114 -6.52 -6.79 6.35
N VAL A 115 -5.38 -6.26 6.80
CA VAL A 115 -5.01 -4.85 6.64
C VAL A 115 -3.78 -4.82 5.75
N THR A 116 -3.84 -4.07 4.65
CA THR A 116 -2.68 -3.88 3.79
C THR A 116 -2.17 -2.45 3.91
N MET A 117 -0.89 -2.30 4.20
CA MET A 117 -0.17 -1.05 4.36
C MET A 117 0.81 -0.86 3.21
N TYR A 118 0.68 0.25 2.49
CA TYR A 118 1.67 0.72 1.52
C TYR A 118 2.05 2.15 1.86
N LEU A 119 3.13 2.29 2.64
CA LEU A 119 3.60 3.52 3.25
C LEU A 119 5.12 3.57 3.15
N GLY A 120 5.67 4.79 3.06
CA GLY A 120 7.11 5.04 3.00
C GLY A 120 7.61 5.50 1.64
N LEU A 121 6.90 5.22 0.53
CA LEU A 121 7.28 5.74 -0.79
C LEU A 121 7.18 7.27 -0.80
N PHE A 122 6.07 7.82 -0.30
CA PHE A 122 5.91 9.27 -0.16
C PHE A 122 7.04 9.90 0.67
N LYS A 123 7.36 9.33 1.85
CA LYS A 123 8.50 9.79 2.68
C LYS A 123 9.82 9.74 1.88
N ALA A 124 10.11 8.64 1.19
CA ALA A 124 11.32 8.51 0.37
C ALA A 124 11.36 9.55 -0.76
N CYS A 125 10.19 9.94 -1.27
CA CYS A 125 10.02 10.93 -2.32
C CYS A 125 10.20 12.39 -1.85
N THR A 126 10.01 12.69 -0.57
CA THR A 126 10.03 14.07 -0.02
C THR A 126 11.17 14.35 0.96
N MET A 127 11.75 13.30 1.56
CA MET A 127 12.73 13.35 2.64
C MET A 127 13.94 14.25 2.38
N CYS A 128 14.41 14.37 1.15
CA CYS A 128 15.51 15.27 0.76
C CYS A 128 15.21 16.76 0.97
N GLN A 129 13.93 17.14 1.10
CA GLN A 129 13.50 18.51 1.41
C GLN A 129 13.26 18.73 2.91
N THR A 130 13.51 17.73 3.75
CA THR A 130 13.24 17.77 5.19
C THR A 130 14.54 17.80 5.99
N THR A 131 14.43 18.08 7.29
CA THR A 131 15.56 17.93 8.23
C THR A 131 16.04 16.48 8.36
N GLN A 132 15.27 15.49 7.88
CA GLN A 132 15.61 14.07 7.91
C GLN A 132 16.50 13.64 6.74
N ALA A 133 16.84 14.54 5.80
CA ALA A 133 17.64 14.21 4.61
C ALA A 133 18.99 13.52 4.94
N ALA A 134 19.61 13.86 6.06
CA ALA A 134 20.86 13.23 6.52
C ALA A 134 20.72 11.73 6.85
N TYR A 135 19.50 11.25 7.10
CA TYR A 135 19.21 9.87 7.47
C TYR A 135 18.61 9.05 6.32
N GLN A 136 18.53 9.63 5.12
CA GLN A 136 17.72 9.06 4.03
C GLN A 136 18.16 7.67 3.58
N THR A 137 19.45 7.37 3.70
CA THR A 137 20.04 6.06 3.38
C THR A 137 20.33 5.22 4.64
N ASN A 138 19.85 5.62 5.82
CA ASN A 138 20.11 4.93 7.07
C ASN A 138 18.99 3.90 7.37
N PRO A 139 19.26 2.59 7.31
CA PRO A 139 18.24 1.56 7.56
C PRO A 139 17.73 1.54 9.01
N THR A 140 18.51 2.03 9.98
CA THR A 140 18.07 2.14 11.38
C THR A 140 17.01 3.22 11.53
N PHE A 141 17.18 4.38 10.87
CA PHE A 141 16.17 5.44 10.86
C PHE A 141 14.84 4.92 10.29
N TRP A 142 14.90 4.25 9.13
CA TRP A 142 13.74 3.61 8.53
C TRP A 142 13.14 2.51 9.41
N GLY A 143 13.98 1.74 10.12
CA GLY A 143 13.55 0.75 11.09
C GLY A 143 12.70 1.36 12.20
N SER A 144 13.14 2.46 12.81
CA SER A 144 12.37 3.17 13.83
C SER A 144 11.03 3.69 13.27
N TYR A 145 11.05 4.28 12.08
CA TYR A 145 9.84 4.76 11.39
C TYR A 145 8.81 3.63 11.20
N TYR A 146 9.22 2.48 10.63
CA TYR A 146 8.29 1.37 10.43
C TYR A 146 7.88 0.70 11.74
N TYR A 147 8.72 0.70 12.77
CA TYR A 147 8.37 0.16 14.07
C TYR A 147 7.25 0.98 14.73
N GLU A 148 7.32 2.31 14.66
CA GLU A 148 6.24 3.19 15.14
C GLU A 148 4.91 2.93 14.40
N LEU A 149 4.96 2.74 13.08
CA LEU A 149 3.78 2.36 12.30
C LEU A 149 3.22 0.99 12.75
N ILE A 150 4.09 0.03 13.02
CA ILE A 150 3.74 -1.32 13.51
C ILE A 150 3.09 -1.24 14.91
N GLU A 151 3.62 -0.42 15.82
CA GLU A 151 3.03 -0.23 17.15
C GLU A 151 1.62 0.38 17.05
N ASN A 152 1.46 1.41 16.22
CA ASN A 152 0.16 2.05 15.99
C ASN A 152 -0.89 1.07 15.42
N ILE A 153 -0.53 0.31 14.38
CA ILE A 153 -1.46 -0.63 13.74
C ILE A 153 -1.79 -1.81 14.64
N THR A 154 -0.82 -2.36 15.38
CA THR A 154 -1.04 -3.54 16.23
C THR A 154 -1.74 -3.19 17.54
N THR A 155 -1.61 -1.96 18.01
CA THR A 155 -2.44 -1.43 19.12
C THR A 155 -3.90 -1.27 18.68
N THR A 156 -4.11 -0.75 17.47
CA THR A 156 -5.46 -0.49 16.93
C THR A 156 -6.18 -1.79 16.50
N PHE A 157 -5.47 -2.67 15.80
CA PHE A 157 -5.97 -3.96 15.32
C PHE A 157 -5.32 -5.12 16.08
N ASN A 158 -5.53 -5.15 17.39
CA ASN A 158 -4.85 -6.07 18.32
C ASN A 158 -5.35 -7.51 18.34
N GLN A 159 -6.38 -7.85 17.55
CA GLN A 159 -7.01 -9.18 17.54
C GLN A 159 -7.38 -9.62 16.14
N LYS A 160 -7.14 -10.90 15.82
CA LYS A 160 -7.52 -11.59 14.58
C LYS A 160 -7.21 -10.77 13.33
N THR A 161 -5.96 -10.33 13.20
CA THR A 161 -5.56 -9.40 12.14
C THR A 161 -4.33 -9.89 11.39
N MET A 162 -4.46 -10.03 10.07
CA MET A 162 -3.35 -10.25 9.15
C MET A 162 -2.93 -8.92 8.54
N ILE A 163 -1.71 -8.46 8.83
CA ILE A 163 -1.16 -7.20 8.35
C ILE A 163 -0.15 -7.50 7.23
N ASN A 164 -0.40 -6.95 6.05
CA ASN A 164 0.49 -6.99 4.90
C ASN A 164 1.22 -5.66 4.79
N MET A 165 2.55 -5.64 4.93
CA MET A 165 3.36 -4.45 4.66
C MET A 165 4.04 -4.61 3.31
N VAL A 166 3.70 -3.75 2.36
CA VAL A 166 4.14 -3.86 0.96
C VAL A 166 5.50 -3.18 0.78
N GLY A 167 6.47 -3.91 0.24
CA GLY A 167 7.80 -3.39 -0.08
C GLY A 167 7.75 -2.32 -1.17
N LEU A 168 8.72 -1.42 -1.15
CA LEU A 168 8.76 -0.25 -2.05
C LEU A 168 9.53 -0.57 -3.34
N PRO A 169 9.04 -0.14 -4.51
CA PRO A 169 9.78 -0.21 -5.77
C PRO A 169 10.91 0.82 -5.79
N LYS A 170 11.93 0.58 -6.63
CA LYS A 170 13.00 1.56 -6.87
C LYS A 170 12.44 2.83 -7.51
N ILE A 171 12.56 3.98 -6.85
CA ILE A 171 12.08 5.28 -7.39
C ILE A 171 12.90 5.72 -8.61
N SER A 172 14.18 5.33 -8.69
CA SER A 172 15.08 5.69 -9.80
C SER A 172 14.55 5.27 -11.18
N GLN A 173 13.71 4.23 -11.24
CA GLN A 173 13.10 3.75 -12.49
C GLN A 173 12.25 4.83 -13.19
N PHE A 174 11.72 5.79 -12.45
CA PHE A 174 10.89 6.87 -12.98
C PHE A 174 11.73 8.04 -13.52
N TYR A 175 13.05 8.07 -13.30
CA TYR A 175 13.87 9.22 -13.71
C TYR A 175 14.03 9.30 -15.23
N SER A 176 14.45 8.20 -15.86
CA SER A 176 14.74 8.15 -17.30
C SER A 176 13.53 7.80 -18.16
N SER A 177 12.51 7.16 -17.58
CA SER A 177 11.29 6.73 -18.29
C SER A 177 10.21 7.81 -18.35
N THR A 178 10.31 8.86 -17.53
CA THR A 178 9.32 9.94 -17.48
C THR A 178 9.45 10.86 -18.69
N ALA A 179 8.37 10.97 -19.47
CA ALA A 179 8.28 11.91 -20.59
C ALA A 179 8.40 13.37 -20.11
N SER A 180 8.93 14.27 -20.96
CA SER A 180 9.20 15.66 -20.58
C SER A 180 7.97 16.41 -20.06
N ALA A 181 6.77 16.17 -20.63
CA ALA A 181 5.53 16.78 -20.16
C ALA A 181 5.18 16.34 -18.72
N CYS A 182 5.26 15.04 -18.44
CA CYS A 182 5.08 14.49 -17.08
C CYS A 182 6.13 15.05 -16.12
N LYS A 183 7.40 15.17 -16.52
CA LYS A 183 8.45 15.76 -15.69
C LYS A 183 8.12 17.20 -15.30
N SER A 184 7.68 18.03 -16.25
CA SER A 184 7.26 19.41 -15.97
C SER A 184 6.05 19.46 -15.04
N TYR A 185 5.05 18.59 -15.26
CA TYR A 185 3.90 18.47 -14.36
C TYR A 185 4.33 18.08 -12.94
N ASN A 186 5.22 17.11 -12.80
CA ASN A 186 5.69 16.61 -11.51
C ASN A 186 6.46 17.68 -10.74
N GLN A 187 7.36 18.40 -11.41
CA GLN A 187 8.11 19.49 -10.78
C GLN A 187 7.19 20.65 -10.37
N ALA A 188 6.19 21.00 -11.19
CA ALA A 188 5.23 22.06 -10.86
C ALA A 188 4.32 21.69 -9.69
N ASN A 189 3.99 20.40 -9.52
CA ASN A 189 3.09 19.90 -8.47
C ASN A 189 3.83 19.26 -7.29
N ASN A 190 5.17 19.39 -7.23
CA ASN A 190 6.02 18.78 -6.20
C ASN A 190 5.80 17.26 -6.03
N ILE A 191 5.56 16.54 -7.13
CA ILE A 191 5.45 15.08 -7.14
C ILE A 191 6.86 14.48 -7.11
N CYS A 192 7.14 13.77 -6.01
CA CYS A 192 8.41 13.10 -5.74
C CYS A 192 9.66 13.99 -5.94
N PRO A 193 9.82 15.10 -5.21
CA PRO A 193 10.92 16.04 -5.40
C PRO A 193 12.33 15.43 -5.31
N CYS A 194 12.52 14.36 -4.55
CA CYS A 194 13.81 13.68 -4.47
C CYS A 194 14.20 13.00 -5.79
N LEU A 195 13.22 12.54 -6.58
CA LEU A 195 13.47 11.99 -7.91
C LEU A 195 14.20 12.98 -8.82
N TRP A 196 13.93 14.27 -8.66
CA TRP A 196 14.46 15.33 -9.53
C TRP A 196 15.74 15.98 -9.01
N SER A 197 16.06 15.80 -7.73
CA SER A 197 17.18 16.48 -7.06
C SER A 197 18.31 15.54 -6.63
N GLN A 198 18.06 14.23 -6.55
CA GLN A 198 19.04 13.23 -6.12
C GLN A 198 19.57 12.40 -7.29
N SER A 199 20.75 11.82 -7.11
CA SER A 199 21.30 10.84 -8.07
C SER A 199 20.51 9.52 -8.01
N THR A 200 20.55 8.73 -9.10
CA THR A 200 19.91 7.41 -9.14
C THR A 200 20.45 6.46 -8.07
N SER A 201 21.75 6.50 -7.77
CA SER A 201 22.36 5.68 -6.72
C SER A 201 21.87 6.06 -5.33
N THR A 202 21.67 7.36 -5.06
CA THR A 202 21.08 7.84 -3.81
C THR A 202 19.62 7.38 -3.70
N LEU A 203 18.82 7.52 -4.75
CA LEU A 203 17.41 7.07 -4.77
C LEU A 203 17.29 5.56 -4.49
N ASP A 204 18.14 4.75 -5.11
CA ASP A 204 18.17 3.30 -4.86
C ASP A 204 18.60 2.97 -3.43
N SER A 205 19.54 3.75 -2.87
CA SER A 205 19.99 3.59 -1.48
C SER A 205 18.90 3.94 -0.48
N ILE A 206 18.09 4.97 -0.76
CA ILE A 206 16.93 5.33 0.07
C ILE A 206 15.93 4.18 0.12
N ILE A 207 15.53 3.65 -1.03
CA ILE A 207 14.58 2.53 -1.12
C ILE A 207 15.14 1.26 -0.48
N THR A 208 16.43 0.98 -0.67
CA THR A 208 17.11 -0.16 -0.03
C THR A 208 17.10 -0.03 1.49
N ALA A 209 17.39 1.16 2.01
CA ALA A 209 17.34 1.44 3.44
C ALA A 209 15.92 1.32 4.00
N ALA A 210 14.92 1.83 3.27
CA ALA A 210 13.50 1.73 3.65
C ALA A 210 13.03 0.28 3.72
N ASN A 211 13.23 -0.52 2.67
CA ASN A 211 12.83 -1.92 2.65
C ASN A 211 13.60 -2.76 3.69
N THR A 212 14.86 -2.43 3.96
CA THR A 212 15.65 -3.09 5.03
C THR A 212 15.10 -2.72 6.40
N GLY A 213 14.83 -1.44 6.65
CA GLY A 213 14.21 -0.94 7.88
C GLY A 213 12.84 -1.60 8.13
N MET A 214 12.00 -1.72 7.10
CA MET A 214 10.69 -2.39 7.21
C MET A 214 10.83 -3.85 7.66
N LYS A 215 11.73 -4.62 7.02
CA LYS A 215 12.00 -6.01 7.42
C LYS A 215 12.52 -6.10 8.86
N ASN A 216 13.44 -5.22 9.23
CA ASN A 216 14.00 -5.19 10.58
C ASN A 216 12.92 -4.89 11.62
N ALA A 217 12.08 -3.88 11.38
CA ALA A 217 10.97 -3.52 12.26
C ALA A 217 9.96 -4.67 12.45
N ILE A 218 9.61 -5.37 11.36
CA ILE A 218 8.76 -6.57 11.42
C ILE A 218 9.41 -7.66 12.25
N SER A 219 10.72 -7.90 12.06
CA SER A 219 11.47 -8.89 12.85
C SER A 219 11.50 -8.53 14.33
N THR A 220 11.75 -7.26 14.67
CA THR A 220 11.75 -6.75 16.03
C THR A 220 10.39 -6.97 16.69
N TRP A 221 9.30 -6.58 16.04
CA TRP A 221 7.95 -6.80 16.57
C TRP A 221 7.63 -8.29 16.77
N LYS A 222 8.02 -9.15 15.82
CA LYS A 222 7.81 -10.60 15.96
C LYS A 222 8.54 -11.17 17.18
N SER A 223 9.75 -10.68 17.45
CA SER A 223 10.52 -11.09 18.63
C SER A 223 10.00 -10.54 19.95
N SER A 224 9.20 -9.47 19.92
CA SER A 224 8.66 -8.82 21.13
C SER A 224 7.29 -9.33 21.55
N VAL A 225 6.65 -10.22 20.77
CA VAL A 225 5.32 -10.78 21.07
C VAL A 225 5.34 -12.29 21.03
N ASP A 226 4.55 -12.92 21.90
CA ASP A 226 4.40 -14.37 21.93
C ASP A 226 3.61 -14.85 20.70
N GLN A 227 4.33 -15.47 19.76
CA GLN A 227 3.78 -15.98 18.50
C GLN A 227 2.81 -17.16 18.71
N THR A 228 2.80 -17.80 19.88
CA THR A 228 1.90 -18.93 20.19
C THR A 228 0.52 -18.47 20.66
N THR A 229 0.41 -17.26 21.21
CA THR A 229 -0.83 -16.72 21.77
C THR A 229 -1.39 -15.53 20.99
N THR A 230 -0.54 -14.81 20.24
CA THR A 230 -1.00 -13.69 19.41
C THR A 230 -1.94 -14.14 18.30
N THR A 231 -2.96 -13.31 18.02
CA THR A 231 -3.85 -13.46 16.85
C THR A 231 -3.59 -12.40 15.79
N VAL A 232 -2.48 -11.67 15.93
CA VAL A 232 -2.00 -10.68 14.96
C VAL A 232 -0.77 -11.25 14.26
N GLY A 233 -0.73 -11.14 12.94
CA GLY A 233 0.44 -11.54 12.15
C GLY A 233 0.83 -10.44 11.17
N ILE A 234 2.14 -10.17 11.05
CA ILE A 234 2.68 -9.19 10.11
C ILE A 234 3.53 -9.90 9.05
N THR A 235 3.24 -9.63 7.78
CA THR A 235 3.94 -10.21 6.63
C THR A 235 4.48 -9.12 5.72
N TYR A 236 5.78 -9.18 5.42
CA TYR A 236 6.41 -8.38 4.38
C TYR A 236 6.03 -8.91 2.99
N GLN A 237 5.55 -8.04 2.10
CA GLN A 237 5.09 -8.38 0.76
C GLN A 237 6.01 -7.72 -0.29
N PRO A 238 7.04 -8.42 -0.80
CA PRO A 238 8.09 -7.81 -1.62
C PRO A 238 7.76 -7.64 -3.11
N PHE A 239 6.55 -7.91 -3.60
CA PHE A 239 6.26 -8.01 -5.04
C PHE A 239 6.53 -6.75 -5.86
N LEU A 240 6.81 -5.59 -5.24
CA LEU A 240 7.21 -4.36 -5.93
C LEU A 240 8.71 -4.07 -5.92
N VAL A 241 9.50 -4.75 -5.08
CA VAL A 241 10.92 -4.41 -4.83
C VAL A 241 11.73 -4.38 -6.12
N ASP A 242 11.55 -5.40 -6.96
CA ASP A 242 12.22 -5.55 -8.26
C ASP A 242 11.26 -5.29 -9.44
N THR A 243 10.06 -4.78 -9.17
CA THR A 243 9.09 -4.45 -10.22
C THR A 243 9.52 -3.19 -10.96
N VAL A 244 9.52 -3.30 -12.29
CA VAL A 244 9.68 -2.18 -13.21
C VAL A 244 8.32 -1.90 -13.86
N PHE A 245 7.74 -0.75 -13.55
CA PHE A 245 6.47 -0.32 -14.13
C PHE A 245 6.68 0.10 -15.58
N ALA A 246 5.91 -0.50 -16.49
CA ALA A 246 5.83 -0.03 -17.86
C ALA A 246 5.10 1.33 -17.88
N SER A 247 5.46 2.21 -18.81
CA SER A 247 4.77 3.51 -18.96
C SER A 247 3.27 3.35 -19.20
N THR A 248 2.83 2.25 -19.83
CA THR A 248 1.43 1.90 -20.04
C THR A 248 0.69 1.52 -18.76
N SER A 249 1.40 1.27 -17.66
CA SER A 249 0.82 0.97 -16.33
C SER A 249 0.85 2.17 -15.38
N LEU A 250 1.29 3.34 -15.86
CA LEU A 250 1.37 4.59 -15.11
C LEU A 250 0.38 5.61 -15.66
N SER A 251 -0.02 6.57 -14.82
CA SER A 251 -0.91 7.64 -15.25
C SER A 251 -0.26 8.45 -16.38
N SER A 252 -1.06 8.75 -17.41
CA SER A 252 -0.61 9.61 -18.52
C SER A 252 -0.40 11.08 -18.11
N VAL A 253 -0.87 11.47 -16.93
CA VAL A 253 -0.74 12.83 -16.40
C VAL A 253 0.65 13.06 -15.82
N ASP A 254 1.14 12.12 -15.01
CA ASP A 254 2.34 12.30 -14.20
C ASP A 254 3.43 11.25 -14.44
N CYS A 255 3.12 10.18 -15.18
CA CYS A 255 4.02 9.06 -15.46
C CYS A 255 4.64 8.44 -14.18
N PHE A 256 3.95 8.53 -13.04
CA PHE A 256 4.47 8.12 -11.73
C PHE A 256 3.44 7.29 -10.94
N HIS A 257 2.20 7.78 -10.79
CA HIS A 257 1.18 7.01 -10.08
C HIS A 257 0.67 5.86 -10.94
N PRO A 258 0.41 4.66 -10.37
CA PRO A 258 -0.17 3.55 -11.11
C PRO A 258 -1.56 3.90 -11.68
N ASN A 259 -1.75 3.67 -12.97
CA ASN A 259 -3.07 3.74 -13.59
C ASN A 259 -3.91 2.49 -13.26
N VAL A 260 -5.09 2.33 -13.88
CA VAL A 260 -5.93 1.13 -13.68
C VAL A 260 -5.16 -0.18 -13.93
N ASP A 261 -4.31 -0.25 -14.97
CA ASP A 261 -3.47 -1.43 -15.25
C ASP A 261 -2.34 -1.59 -14.23
N GLY A 262 -1.77 -0.49 -13.74
CA GLY A 262 -0.81 -0.51 -12.65
C GLY A 262 -1.41 -1.00 -11.33
N GLN A 263 -2.62 -0.55 -10.98
CA GLN A 263 -3.37 -1.04 -9.81
C GLN A 263 -3.67 -2.53 -9.94
N LYS A 264 -4.11 -2.98 -11.13
CA LYS A 264 -4.30 -4.41 -11.45
C LYS A 264 -3.02 -5.22 -11.23
N LEU A 265 -1.88 -4.72 -11.74
CA LEU A 265 -0.57 -5.34 -11.58
C LEU A 265 -0.19 -5.48 -10.09
N MET A 266 -0.42 -4.43 -9.30
CA MET A 266 -0.23 -4.48 -7.84
C MET A 266 -1.14 -5.51 -7.16
N THR A 267 -2.41 -5.62 -7.58
CA THR A 267 -3.34 -6.63 -7.06
C THR A 267 -2.85 -8.05 -7.32
N ILE A 268 -2.42 -8.34 -8.54
CA ILE A 268 -1.90 -9.67 -8.91
C ILE A 268 -0.68 -10.02 -8.04
N GLY A 269 0.26 -9.08 -7.91
CA GLY A 269 1.47 -9.28 -7.10
C GLY A 269 1.13 -9.58 -5.63
N LEU A 270 0.23 -8.79 -5.03
CA LEU A 270 -0.21 -9.02 -3.65
C LEU A 270 -0.96 -10.36 -3.50
N TRP A 271 -1.90 -10.66 -4.40
CA TRP A 271 -2.68 -11.90 -4.37
C TRP A 271 -1.79 -13.14 -4.43
N ASN A 272 -0.87 -13.17 -5.39
CA ASN A 272 0.08 -14.27 -5.56
C ASN A 272 0.94 -14.42 -4.31
N ASN A 273 1.51 -13.32 -3.82
CA ASN A 273 2.34 -13.36 -2.62
C ASN A 273 1.55 -13.80 -1.37
N ILE A 274 0.28 -13.45 -1.21
CA ILE A 274 -0.53 -13.94 -0.08
C ILE A 274 -0.70 -15.47 -0.15
N ARG A 275 -0.85 -16.03 -1.36
CA ARG A 275 -1.18 -17.45 -1.57
C ARG A 275 0.02 -18.38 -1.71
N GLN A 276 1.23 -17.85 -1.84
CA GLN A 276 2.44 -18.64 -2.02
C GLN A 276 3.33 -18.59 -0.78
N SER A 277 4.02 -19.70 -0.49
CA SER A 277 5.02 -19.77 0.59
C SER A 277 6.24 -18.92 0.23
N THR A 278 6.76 -19.08 -0.99
CA THR A 278 7.81 -18.23 -1.56
C THR A 278 7.20 -16.96 -2.11
N LYS A 279 7.61 -15.80 -1.58
CA LYS A 279 7.14 -14.49 -2.03
C LYS A 279 7.93 -14.02 -3.24
N SER A 280 7.26 -13.59 -4.31
CA SER A 280 7.90 -12.94 -5.45
C SER A 280 8.34 -11.52 -5.06
N THR A 281 9.47 -11.09 -5.60
CA THR A 281 9.98 -9.71 -5.47
C THR A 281 9.57 -8.81 -6.64
N SER A 282 8.96 -9.38 -7.68
CA SER A 282 8.51 -8.64 -8.85
C SER A 282 7.15 -9.13 -9.37
N VAL A 283 6.45 -8.26 -10.08
CA VAL A 283 5.24 -8.54 -10.85
C VAL A 283 5.30 -7.76 -12.18
N THR A 284 4.84 -8.39 -13.25
CA THR A 284 4.83 -7.84 -14.61
C THR A 284 3.44 -7.95 -15.22
N SER A 285 3.20 -7.28 -16.35
CA SER A 285 1.94 -7.41 -17.10
C SER A 285 1.66 -8.82 -17.61
N SER A 286 2.71 -9.65 -17.76
CA SER A 286 2.59 -11.06 -18.14
C SER A 286 2.43 -12.00 -16.93
N THR A 287 2.50 -11.50 -15.70
CA THR A 287 2.37 -12.33 -14.50
C THR A 287 0.94 -12.84 -14.39
N SER A 288 0.79 -14.15 -14.43
CA SER A 288 -0.51 -14.79 -14.26
C SER A 288 -0.93 -14.78 -12.80
N MET A 289 -2.23 -14.57 -12.56
CA MET A 289 -2.81 -14.74 -11.23
C MET A 289 -2.78 -16.23 -10.86
N VAL A 290 -2.34 -16.54 -9.64
CA VAL A 290 -2.42 -17.89 -9.09
C VAL A 290 -3.88 -18.21 -8.81
N CYS A 291 -4.46 -19.04 -9.68
CA CYS A 291 -5.74 -19.68 -9.46
C CYS A 291 -5.49 -21.00 -8.72
N GLY A 292 -6.07 -21.17 -7.53
CA GLY A 292 -5.92 -22.39 -6.74
C GLY A 292 -7.24 -22.76 -6.08
N SER A 293 -7.48 -24.08 -5.98
CA SER A 293 -8.53 -24.76 -5.19
C SER A 293 -8.68 -24.12 -3.78
N PRO A 294 -9.85 -24.24 -3.10
CA PRO A 294 -10.14 -23.49 -1.87
C PRO A 294 -9.00 -23.62 -0.85
N TYR A 295 -8.50 -22.46 -0.43
CA TYR A 295 -7.76 -22.18 0.80
C TYR A 295 -7.11 -23.41 1.48
N ALA A 296 -5.85 -23.72 1.15
CA ALA A 296 -5.02 -24.45 2.10
C ALA A 296 -4.72 -23.49 3.26
N ALA A 297 -5.22 -23.80 4.46
CA ALA A 297 -5.07 -22.94 5.63
C ALA A 297 -3.60 -22.60 5.86
N ILE A 298 -3.33 -21.31 6.12
CA ILE A 298 -1.98 -20.76 6.39
C ILE A 298 -1.36 -21.34 7.69
N TYR A 299 -2.14 -22.09 8.47
CA TYR A 299 -1.65 -22.87 9.61
C TYR A 299 -1.41 -24.31 9.19
N SER A 300 -0.21 -24.58 8.70
CA SER A 300 0.35 -25.93 8.82
C SER A 300 0.94 -26.07 10.22
N THR A 301 0.39 -26.96 11.04
CA THR A 301 0.96 -27.37 12.33
C THR A 301 2.30 -28.10 12.20
N THR A 302 2.82 -28.27 10.97
CA THR A 302 4.07 -28.99 10.69
C THR A 302 5.17 -28.13 10.06
N SER A 303 5.01 -26.81 9.96
CA SER A 303 6.13 -25.94 9.59
C SER A 303 7.04 -25.72 10.80
N SER A 304 8.05 -26.57 10.94
CA SER A 304 9.22 -26.29 11.77
C SER A 304 9.92 -25.05 11.22
N TYR A 305 9.71 -23.91 11.88
CA TYR A 305 10.69 -22.82 11.93
C TYR A 305 11.71 -23.15 13.02
#